data_AF-A0A821GVX1-F1
#
_entry.id   AF-A0A821GVX1-F1
#
_cell.length_a   1.000
_cell.length_b   1.000
_cell.length_c   1.000
_cell.angle_alpha   90.00
_cell.angle_beta   90.00
_cell.angle_gamma   90.00
#
_symmetry.space_group_name_H-M   'P 1'
#
loop_
_entity.id
_entity.type
_entity.pdbx_description
1 polymer ?
#
loop_
_entity_poly.entity_id
_entity_poly.type
_entity_poly.pdbx_seq_one_letter_code
_entity_poly.pdbx_strand_id
1 'polypeptide(L)'
;MTLLIGLIYGSWMYIDRYTDVRGGRLSNFLRRLSIWSIVSSYFPLKLIKTEDLDPNRNYIFGYHPHGVLTFGAGVNFLTEATHFSTLFPGIRPHLMILRYQFLVPFSRELFLYLGACRVSRESCQYFLNGSSGQGNAIVIVCGGMTEMYLTEYQTMIFYLKKRKGFIRLALENG
;
A
#
# COMPACT_ATOMS: atom_id res chain seq x y z
N MET A 1 21.49 -9.05 26.61
CA MET A 1 20.10 -9.35 26.17
C MET A 1 19.70 -8.56 24.92
N THR A 2 19.82 -7.23 24.89
CA THR A 2 19.41 -6.39 23.75
C THR A 2 20.15 -6.67 22.44
N LEU A 3 21.47 -6.92 22.50
CA LEU A 3 22.27 -7.28 21.31
C LEU A 3 21.82 -8.61 20.70
N LEU A 4 21.50 -9.60 21.53
CA LEU A 4 21.04 -10.91 21.06
C LEU A 4 19.70 -10.81 20.35
N ILE A 5 18.75 -10.05 20.91
CA ILE A 5 17.45 -9.78 20.29
C ILE A 5 17.63 -9.05 18.95
N GLY A 6 18.50 -8.04 18.92
CA GLY A 6 18.83 -7.30 17.69
C GLY A 6 19.44 -8.18 16.61
N LEU A 7 20.36 -9.09 16.97
CA LEU A 7 20.97 -10.03 16.04
C LEU A 7 19.94 -11.03 15.50
N ILE A 8 19.11 -11.63 16.36
CA ILE A 8 18.05 -12.56 15.94
C ILE A 8 17.10 -11.88 14.95
N TYR A 9 16.63 -10.67 15.28
CA TYR A 9 15.71 -9.94 14.41
C TYR A 9 16.40 -9.48 13.11
N GLY A 10 17.66 -9.05 13.17
CA GLY A 10 18.45 -8.70 11.99
C GLY A 10 18.64 -9.90 11.05
N SER A 11 18.95 -11.08 11.59
CA SER A 11 19.03 -12.33 10.83
C SER A 11 17.68 -12.69 10.20
N TRP A 12 16.59 -12.55 10.95
CA TRP A 12 15.23 -12.75 10.42
C TRP A 12 14.93 -11.80 9.26
N MET A 13 15.19 -10.50 9.41
CA MET A 13 15.00 -9.52 8.35
C MET A 13 15.84 -9.83 7.11
N TYR A 14 17.05 -10.35 7.28
CA TYR A 14 17.91 -10.74 6.16
C TYR A 14 17.37 -11.95 5.40
N ILE A 15 16.90 -12.98 6.13
CA ILE A 15 16.25 -14.15 5.55
C ILE A 15 14.98 -13.73 4.81
N ASP A 16 14.20 -12.84 5.41
CA ASP A 16 12.89 -12.39 4.94
C ASP A 16 12.94 -11.13 4.03
N ARG A 17 14.12 -10.80 3.49
CA ARG A 17 14.39 -9.51 2.82
C ARG A 17 13.62 -9.26 1.52
N TYR A 18 12.95 -10.26 0.95
CA TYR A 18 12.17 -10.14 -0.29
C TYR A 18 10.66 -9.98 -0.05
N THR A 19 10.22 -10.12 1.19
CA THR A 19 8.79 -10.08 1.54
C THR A 19 8.21 -8.68 1.40
N ASP A 20 9.01 -7.63 1.56
CA ASP A 20 8.58 -6.26 1.26
C ASP A 20 8.34 -6.05 -0.25
N VAL A 21 9.02 -6.77 -1.13
CA VAL A 21 8.82 -6.70 -2.59
C VAL A 21 7.65 -7.55 -3.05
N ARG A 22 7.51 -8.75 -2.49
CA ARG A 22 6.59 -9.79 -2.97
C ARG A 22 5.31 -9.90 -2.14
N GLY A 23 5.22 -9.19 -1.02
CA GLY A 23 4.13 -9.32 -0.07
C GLY A 23 4.07 -10.71 0.54
N GLY A 24 2.85 -11.23 0.74
CA GLY A 24 2.61 -12.61 1.18
C GLY A 24 2.33 -12.81 2.67
N ARG A 25 2.23 -11.74 3.46
CA ARG A 25 1.91 -11.81 4.90
C ARG A 25 0.53 -11.27 5.28
N LEU A 26 -0.33 -11.00 4.32
CA LEU A 26 -1.61 -10.36 4.57
C LEU A 26 -2.41 -11.06 5.69
N SER A 27 -2.70 -10.34 6.77
CA SER A 27 -3.47 -10.83 7.91
C SER A 27 -4.83 -10.17 7.93
N ASN A 28 -5.86 -10.92 7.52
CA ASN A 28 -7.24 -10.44 7.56
C ASN A 28 -7.70 -10.08 8.98
N PHE A 29 -7.14 -10.72 10.01
CA PHE A 29 -7.40 -10.36 11.40
C PHE A 29 -6.92 -8.94 11.71
N LEU A 30 -5.65 -8.63 11.39
CA LEU A 30 -5.09 -7.30 11.67
C LEU A 30 -5.76 -6.20 10.86
N ARG A 31 -6.19 -6.50 9.63
CA ARG A 31 -6.93 -5.55 8.77
C ARG A 31 -8.33 -5.23 9.31
N ARG A 32 -8.92 -6.09 10.14
CA ARG A 32 -10.29 -5.96 10.68
C ARG A 32 -10.33 -5.51 12.15
N LEU A 33 -9.20 -5.10 12.73
CA LEU A 33 -9.19 -4.58 14.10
C LEU A 33 -10.10 -3.36 14.25
N SER A 34 -10.81 -3.27 15.38
CA SER A 34 -11.78 -2.22 15.68
C SER A 34 -11.19 -0.81 15.71
N ILE A 35 -9.88 -0.68 15.99
CA ILE A 35 -9.19 0.61 15.96
C ILE A 35 -9.31 1.30 14.60
N TRP A 36 -9.34 0.53 13.50
CA TRP A 36 -9.47 1.10 12.17
C TRP A 36 -10.86 1.69 11.93
N SER A 37 -11.91 1.10 12.50
CA SER A 37 -13.27 1.64 12.45
C SER A 37 -13.43 2.92 13.26
N ILE A 38 -12.75 3.04 14.40
CA ILE A 38 -12.70 4.27 15.19
C ILE A 38 -12.05 5.38 14.35
N VAL A 39 -10.90 5.05 13.74
CA VAL A 39 -10.17 5.96 12.88
C VAL A 39 -11.00 6.43 11.69
N SER A 40 -11.66 5.52 10.96
CA SER A 40 -12.49 5.89 9.80
C SER A 40 -13.70 6.75 10.21
N SER A 41 -14.28 6.50 11.39
CA SER A 41 -15.40 7.28 11.93
C SER A 41 -15.00 8.69 12.35
N TYR A 42 -13.79 8.87 12.91
CA TYR A 42 -13.28 10.18 13.31
C TYR A 42 -13.01 11.12 12.12
N PHE A 43 -12.54 10.57 10.99
CA PHE A 43 -12.23 11.33 9.76
C PHE A 43 -13.32 11.21 8.66
N PRO A 44 -14.57 10.96 9.05
CA PRO A 44 -15.65 10.36 8.23
C PRO A 44 -15.24 9.76 6.86
N LEU A 45 -14.29 8.82 6.87
CA LEU A 45 -13.72 8.26 5.63
C LEU A 45 -14.72 7.31 4.97
N LYS A 46 -14.95 7.51 3.67
CA LYS A 46 -15.78 6.65 2.83
C LYS A 46 -15.01 6.23 1.58
N LEU A 47 -15.08 4.95 1.25
CA LEU A 47 -14.65 4.42 -0.04
C LEU A 47 -15.88 4.25 -0.92
N ILE A 48 -15.98 5.04 -1.98
CA ILE A 48 -17.10 4.99 -2.93
C ILE A 48 -16.61 4.24 -4.16
N LYS A 49 -17.24 3.10 -4.44
CA LYS A 49 -17.01 2.34 -5.66
C LYS A 49 -17.85 2.94 -6.79
N THR A 50 -17.21 3.18 -7.92
CA THR A 50 -17.86 3.69 -9.14
C THR A 50 -18.07 2.60 -10.18
N GLU A 51 -17.20 1.58 -10.22
CA GLU A 51 -17.19 0.55 -11.25
C GLU A 51 -16.85 -0.82 -10.65
N ASP A 52 -17.37 -1.86 -11.27
CA ASP A 52 -16.96 -3.24 -11.02
C ASP A 52 -15.59 -3.53 -11.64
N LEU A 53 -14.77 -4.29 -10.93
CA LEU A 53 -13.45 -4.71 -11.39
C LEU A 53 -13.43 -6.23 -11.56
N ASP A 54 -12.96 -6.68 -12.73
CA ASP A 54 -12.75 -8.10 -13.02
C ASP A 54 -11.61 -8.66 -12.13
N PRO A 55 -11.88 -9.63 -11.25
CA PRO A 55 -10.86 -10.22 -10.37
C PRO A 55 -9.82 -11.07 -11.11
N ASN A 56 -10.01 -11.32 -12.41
CA ASN A 56 -9.03 -12.02 -13.25
C ASN A 56 -8.00 -11.09 -13.89
N ARG A 57 -7.99 -9.80 -13.51
CA ARG A 57 -7.03 -8.80 -13.99
C ARG A 57 -6.27 -8.18 -12.82
N ASN A 58 -5.11 -7.62 -13.14
CA ASN A 58 -4.31 -6.83 -12.22
C ASN A 58 -4.45 -5.34 -12.54
N TYR A 59 -4.40 -4.50 -11.51
CA TYR A 59 -4.70 -3.07 -11.61
C TYR A 59 -3.61 -2.21 -10.99
N ILE A 60 -3.50 -0.98 -11.51
CA ILE A 60 -2.76 0.11 -10.87
C ILE A 60 -3.79 1.14 -10.40
N PHE A 61 -3.91 1.33 -9.09
CA PHE A 61 -4.70 2.40 -8.51
C PHE A 61 -3.81 3.61 -8.26
N GLY A 62 -4.11 4.72 -8.90
CA GLY A 62 -3.52 6.01 -8.59
C GLY A 62 -4.24 6.63 -7.38
N TYR A 63 -3.49 6.95 -6.32
CA TYR A 63 -4.02 7.66 -5.16
C TYR A 63 -3.49 9.09 -5.10
N HIS A 64 -4.40 10.04 -4.87
CA HIS A 64 -4.12 11.46 -4.64
C HIS A 64 -5.32 12.07 -3.86
N PRO A 65 -5.10 13.04 -2.95
CA PRO A 65 -3.83 13.63 -2.52
C PRO A 65 -2.99 12.74 -1.62
N HIS A 66 -1.67 12.84 -1.70
CA HIS A 66 -0.77 12.21 -0.70
C HIS A 66 -1.09 12.75 0.71
N GLY A 67 -1.26 14.06 0.87
CA GLY A 67 -1.27 14.72 2.18
C GLY A 67 0.03 14.48 2.95
N VAL A 68 0.10 14.84 4.24
CA VAL A 68 1.33 14.65 5.03
C VAL A 68 1.61 13.17 5.33
N LEU A 69 0.59 12.36 5.65
CA LEU A 69 0.76 10.98 6.12
C LEU A 69 0.10 9.90 5.24
N THR A 70 -0.43 10.22 4.06
CA THR A 70 -1.15 9.24 3.19
C THR A 70 -2.21 8.44 3.94
N PHE A 71 -2.82 9.05 4.95
CA PHE A 71 -3.63 8.35 5.93
C PHE A 71 -4.89 7.75 5.30
N GLY A 72 -5.52 8.47 4.38
CA GLY A 72 -6.67 7.98 3.61
C GLY A 72 -6.33 6.74 2.78
N ALA A 73 -5.14 6.66 2.17
CA ALA A 73 -4.70 5.46 1.47
C ALA A 73 -4.48 4.29 2.43
N GLY A 74 -3.84 4.55 3.58
CA GLY A 74 -3.66 3.54 4.62
C GLY A 74 -4.99 2.94 5.07
N VAL A 75 -5.93 3.77 5.53
CA VAL A 75 -7.22 3.27 6.03
C VAL A 75 -7.98 2.51 4.94
N ASN A 76 -8.05 3.03 3.71
CA ASN A 76 -8.85 2.39 2.65
C ASN A 76 -8.23 1.11 2.06
N PHE A 77 -6.91 1.06 1.93
CA PHE A 77 -6.24 -0.02 1.17
C PHE A 77 -5.45 -0.98 2.05
N LEU A 78 -5.03 -0.57 3.24
CA LEU A 78 -4.34 -1.45 4.20
C LEU A 78 -5.30 -2.11 5.20
N THR A 79 -6.51 -1.57 5.39
CA THR A 79 -7.46 -2.08 6.40
C THR A 79 -8.80 -2.41 5.77
N GLU A 80 -9.73 -2.95 6.55
CA GLU A 80 -11.12 -3.19 6.16
C GLU A 80 -12.08 -2.15 6.75
N ALA A 81 -11.58 -1.03 7.27
CA ALA A 81 -12.38 0.01 7.92
C ALA A 81 -13.42 0.68 7.00
N THR A 82 -13.19 0.62 5.69
CA THR A 82 -14.12 1.12 4.66
C THR A 82 -14.60 -0.02 3.74
N HIS A 83 -14.52 -1.26 4.21
CA HIS A 83 -15.06 -2.46 3.57
C HIS A 83 -14.53 -2.73 2.15
N PHE A 84 -13.23 -2.50 1.93
CA PHE A 84 -12.60 -2.69 0.61
C PHE A 84 -12.92 -4.07 0.01
N SER A 85 -12.76 -5.16 0.79
CA SER A 85 -13.00 -6.52 0.29
C SER A 85 -14.45 -6.79 -0.12
N THR A 86 -15.41 -6.07 0.47
CA THR A 86 -16.82 -6.15 0.11
C THR A 86 -17.12 -5.35 -1.16
N LEU A 87 -16.50 -4.18 -1.32
CA LEU A 87 -16.68 -3.33 -2.50
C LEU A 87 -16.01 -3.94 -3.75
N PHE A 88 -14.80 -4.48 -3.59
CA PHE A 88 -14.02 -5.08 -4.67
C PHE A 88 -13.74 -6.56 -4.39
N PRO A 89 -14.75 -7.43 -4.51
CA PRO A 89 -14.60 -8.85 -4.23
C PRO A 89 -13.56 -9.48 -5.18
N GLY A 90 -12.64 -10.26 -4.62
CA GLY A 90 -11.56 -10.90 -5.38
C GLY A 90 -10.38 -9.98 -5.71
N ILE A 91 -10.45 -8.68 -5.38
CA ILE A 91 -9.33 -7.75 -5.54
C ILE A 91 -8.53 -7.65 -4.25
N ARG A 92 -7.21 -7.76 -4.36
CA ARG A 92 -6.24 -7.68 -3.26
C ARG A 92 -5.44 -6.39 -3.38
N PRO A 93 -5.66 -5.40 -2.50
CA PRO A 93 -4.93 -4.15 -2.55
C PRO A 93 -3.52 -4.32 -1.94
N HIS A 94 -2.52 -3.76 -2.61
CA HIS A 94 -1.15 -3.67 -2.14
C HIS A 94 -0.70 -2.21 -2.15
N LEU A 95 -0.71 -1.56 -0.98
CA LEU A 95 -0.27 -0.17 -0.89
C LEU A 95 1.26 -0.09 -1.01
N MET A 96 1.72 0.64 -2.02
CA MET A 96 3.13 0.77 -2.34
C MET A 96 3.75 1.91 -1.52
N ILE A 97 4.54 1.56 -0.50
CA ILE A 97 5.13 2.51 0.47
C ILE A 97 6.66 2.55 0.38
N LEU A 98 7.27 3.59 0.93
CA LEU A 98 8.72 3.80 0.90
C LEU A 98 9.48 2.71 1.65
N ARG A 99 10.67 2.34 1.13
CA ARG A 99 11.57 1.33 1.72
C ARG A 99 11.84 1.56 3.21
N TYR A 100 11.93 2.81 3.65
CA TYR A 100 12.21 3.16 5.04
C TYR A 100 11.21 2.55 6.04
N GLN A 101 9.95 2.38 5.64
CA GLN A 101 8.92 1.77 6.48
C GLN A 101 9.21 0.29 6.80
N PHE A 102 10.01 -0.38 5.97
CA PHE A 102 10.41 -1.78 6.13
C PHE A 102 11.77 -1.97 6.82
N LEU A 103 12.47 -0.88 7.15
CA LEU A 103 13.74 -0.92 7.87
C LEU A 103 13.55 -0.82 9.40
N VAL A 104 12.45 -0.22 9.85
CA VAL A 104 12.15 -0.06 11.28
C VAL A 104 11.49 -1.33 11.84
N PRO A 105 12.07 -1.95 12.89
CA PRO A 105 11.46 -3.10 13.56
C PRO A 105 10.01 -2.83 14.01
N PHE A 106 9.17 -3.86 14.07
CA PHE A 106 7.72 -3.79 14.37
C PHE A 106 6.88 -3.07 13.31
N SER A 107 7.27 -1.85 12.91
CA SER A 107 6.63 -1.11 11.82
C SER A 107 6.62 -1.94 10.54
N ARG A 108 7.78 -2.52 10.19
CA ARG A 108 7.92 -3.47 9.09
C ARG A 108 6.85 -4.56 9.14
N GLU A 109 6.75 -5.25 10.27
CA GLU A 109 5.83 -6.39 10.42
C GLU A 109 4.38 -5.94 10.29
N LEU A 110 4.01 -4.83 10.94
CA LEU A 110 2.67 -4.25 10.83
C LEU A 110 2.32 -3.95 9.37
N PHE A 111 3.18 -3.26 8.64
CA PHE A 111 2.92 -2.93 7.23
C PHE A 111 2.83 -4.16 6.33
N LEU A 112 3.70 -5.16 6.52
CA LEU A 112 3.64 -6.42 5.78
C LEU A 112 2.34 -7.18 6.07
N TYR A 113 1.93 -7.25 7.33
CA TYR A 113 0.68 -7.91 7.73
C TYR A 113 -0.57 -7.18 7.24
N LEU A 114 -0.51 -5.85 7.11
CA LEU A 114 -1.60 -5.08 6.54
C LEU A 114 -1.62 -5.11 4.99
N GLY A 115 -0.61 -5.69 4.34
CA GLY A 115 -0.57 -5.88 2.89
C GLY A 115 0.23 -4.84 2.11
N ALA A 116 0.97 -3.97 2.80
CA ALA A 116 1.83 -3.00 2.16
C ALA A 116 3.04 -3.67 1.50
N CYS A 117 3.49 -3.09 0.40
CA CYS A 117 4.69 -3.53 -0.33
C CYS A 117 5.60 -2.33 -0.60
N ARG A 118 6.89 -2.59 -0.81
CA ARG A 118 7.90 -1.58 -1.13
C ARG A 118 7.66 -1.05 -2.53
N VAL A 119 7.53 0.27 -2.64
CA VAL A 119 7.48 0.95 -3.93
C VAL A 119 8.81 0.77 -4.68
N SER A 120 8.83 -0.14 -5.64
CA SER A 120 9.93 -0.38 -6.56
C SER A 120 9.39 -0.94 -7.87
N ARG A 121 10.13 -0.74 -8.97
CA ARG A 121 9.73 -1.30 -10.28
C ARG A 121 9.59 -2.83 -10.21
N GLU A 122 10.51 -3.48 -9.52
CA GLU A 122 10.53 -4.92 -9.27
C GLU A 122 9.24 -5.39 -8.57
N SER A 123 8.84 -4.72 -7.48
CA SER A 123 7.63 -5.06 -6.74
C SER A 123 6.38 -4.83 -7.58
N CYS A 124 6.28 -3.69 -8.26
CA CYS A 124 5.15 -3.42 -9.16
C CYS A 124 5.03 -4.49 -10.24
N GLN A 125 6.13 -4.85 -10.91
CA GLN A 125 6.11 -5.87 -11.95
C GLN A 125 5.71 -7.24 -11.41
N TYR A 126 6.17 -7.62 -10.22
CA TYR A 126 5.81 -8.89 -9.59
C TYR A 126 4.29 -9.06 -9.38
N PHE A 127 3.58 -7.97 -9.06
CA PHE A 127 2.13 -7.98 -8.92
C PHE A 127 1.38 -7.86 -10.24
N LEU A 128 1.92 -7.11 -11.20
CA LEU A 128 1.25 -6.83 -12.47
C LEU A 128 1.40 -7.95 -13.50
N ASN A 129 2.57 -8.59 -13.56
CA ASN A 129 2.90 -9.59 -14.58
C ASN A 129 2.26 -10.98 -14.36
N GLY A 130 1.42 -11.13 -13.32
CA GLY A 130 0.75 -12.38 -12.99
C GLY A 130 1.57 -13.38 -12.15
N SER A 131 2.83 -13.07 -11.79
CA SER A 131 3.68 -13.99 -10.99
C SER A 131 3.11 -14.27 -9.59
N SER A 132 2.23 -13.40 -9.08
CA SER A 132 1.52 -13.52 -7.80
C SER A 132 0.04 -13.87 -7.97
N GLY A 133 -0.34 -14.36 -9.15
CA GLY A 133 -1.72 -14.61 -9.55
C GLY A 133 -2.43 -13.35 -10.07
N GLN A 134 -3.75 -13.47 -10.25
CA GLN A 134 -4.62 -12.39 -10.71
C GLN A 134 -5.31 -11.67 -9.52
N GLY A 135 -6.03 -10.60 -9.81
CA GLY A 135 -6.82 -9.85 -8.84
C GLY A 135 -5.96 -8.98 -7.94
N ASN A 136 -4.72 -8.65 -8.32
CA ASN A 136 -3.86 -7.75 -7.55
C ASN A 136 -4.10 -6.30 -7.97
N ALA A 137 -4.27 -5.41 -7.00
CA ALA A 137 -4.34 -3.97 -7.24
C ALA A 137 -3.20 -3.28 -6.49
N ILE A 138 -2.15 -2.84 -7.21
CA ILE A 138 -1.12 -2.02 -6.58
C ILE A 138 -1.63 -0.59 -6.44
N VAL A 139 -1.45 0.00 -5.26
CA VAL A 139 -1.87 1.39 -5.00
C VAL A 139 -0.64 2.27 -4.95
N ILE A 140 -0.52 3.17 -5.91
CA ILE A 140 0.62 4.09 -6.05
C ILE A 140 0.14 5.50 -5.74
N VAL A 141 0.84 6.16 -4.80
CA VAL A 141 0.61 7.57 -4.52
C VAL A 141 1.38 8.43 -5.52
N CYS A 142 0.67 9.03 -6.48
CA CYS A 142 1.25 9.52 -7.73
C CYS A 142 2.30 10.64 -7.57
N GLY A 143 2.17 11.53 -6.58
CA GLY A 143 3.18 12.57 -6.32
C GLY A 143 4.19 12.28 -5.22
N GLY A 144 3.95 11.25 -4.41
CA GLY A 144 4.87 10.80 -3.36
C GLY A 144 5.31 11.91 -2.41
N MET A 145 6.58 11.85 -1.99
CA MET A 145 7.19 12.82 -1.07
C MET A 145 7.10 14.27 -1.56
N THR A 146 7.06 14.53 -2.87
CA THR A 146 6.99 15.91 -3.37
C THR A 146 5.65 16.56 -3.03
N GLU A 147 4.53 15.84 -3.16
CA GLU A 147 3.23 16.35 -2.72
C GLU A 147 3.18 16.54 -1.20
N MET A 148 3.84 15.65 -0.45
CA MET A 148 3.96 15.79 1.00
C MET A 148 4.65 17.10 1.38
N TYR A 149 5.77 17.46 0.73
CA TYR A 149 6.50 18.71 1.00
C TYR A 149 5.75 19.98 0.54
N LEU A 150 4.93 19.86 -0.50
CA LEU A 150 4.10 20.97 -1.01
C LEU A 150 2.75 21.07 -0.29
N THR A 151 2.50 20.25 0.73
CA THR A 151 1.24 20.29 1.47
C THR A 151 1.17 21.56 2.30
N GLU A 152 0.23 22.45 1.95
CA GLU A 152 -0.08 23.67 2.69
C GLU A 152 -1.54 23.64 3.14
N TYR A 153 -1.84 24.40 4.20
CA TYR A 153 -3.21 24.47 4.73
C TYR A 153 -4.15 25.07 3.67
N GLN A 154 -5.31 24.43 3.47
CA GLN A 154 -6.34 24.82 2.50
C GLN A 154 -5.94 24.79 1.01
N THR A 155 -4.81 24.17 0.65
CA THR A 155 -4.44 23.98 -0.75
C THR A 155 -4.27 22.50 -1.08
N MET A 156 -4.46 22.17 -2.36
CA MET A 156 -4.35 20.82 -2.89
C MET A 156 -3.47 20.87 -4.13
N ILE A 157 -2.18 20.54 -3.96
CA ILE A 157 -1.20 20.56 -5.03
C ILE A 157 -1.00 19.14 -5.56
N PHE A 158 -1.41 18.90 -6.82
CA PHE A 158 -1.20 17.63 -7.50
C PHE A 158 0.09 17.64 -8.33
N TYR A 159 1.11 16.90 -7.92
CA TYR A 159 2.42 16.91 -8.57
C TYR A 159 2.56 15.74 -9.56
N LEU A 160 1.88 15.86 -10.71
CA LEU A 160 1.86 14.78 -11.71
C LEU A 160 2.78 15.00 -12.91
N LYS A 161 3.07 16.25 -13.29
CA LYS A 161 3.72 16.58 -14.59
C LYS A 161 5.05 15.82 -14.81
N LYS A 162 5.86 15.66 -13.77
CA LYS A 162 7.14 14.94 -13.82
C LYS A 162 7.07 13.49 -13.30
N ARG A 163 5.90 12.98 -12.92
CA ARG A 163 5.70 11.65 -12.30
C ARG A 163 4.93 10.73 -13.25
N LYS A 164 5.63 10.18 -14.25
CA LYS A 164 5.04 9.32 -15.30
C LYS A 164 5.35 7.83 -15.15
N GLY A 165 6.08 7.43 -14.10
CA GLY A 165 6.54 6.06 -13.91
C GLY A 165 5.42 5.02 -13.80
N PHE A 166 4.33 5.34 -13.09
CA PHE A 166 3.18 4.42 -12.97
C PHE A 166 2.38 4.29 -14.28
N ILE A 167 2.32 5.37 -15.07
CA ILE A 167 1.70 5.33 -16.41
C ILE A 167 2.54 4.45 -17.34
N ARG A 168 3.87 4.61 -17.30
CA ARG A 168 4.77 3.73 -18.04
C ARG A 168 4.62 2.26 -17.61
N LEU A 169 4.47 1.99 -16.30
CA LEU A 169 4.19 0.65 -15.81
C LEU A 169 2.87 0.10 -16.32
N ALA A 170 1.80 0.92 -16.37
CA ALA A 170 0.53 0.52 -16.95
C ALA A 170 0.69 0.11 -18.42
N LEU A 171 1.30 0.97 -19.23
CA LEU A 171 1.56 0.69 -20.65
C LEU A 171 2.42 -0.55 -20.88
N GLU A 172 3.37 -0.84 -19.99
CA GLU A 172 4.22 -2.03 -20.07
C GLU A 172 3.48 -3.34 -19.69
N ASN A 173 2.34 -3.26 -18.99
CA ASN A 173 1.64 -4.43 -18.43
C ASN A 173 0.17 -4.60 -18.92
N GLY A 174 -0.35 -3.71 -19.76
CA GLY A 174 -1.68 -3.84 -20.38
C GLY A 174 -2.48 -2.55 -20.37
#